data_AF-A0A8S2H255-F1
#
_entry.id   AF-A0A8S2H255-F1
#
_cell.length_a   1.000
_cell.length_b   1.000
_cell.length_c   1.000
_cell.angle_alpha   90.00
_cell.angle_beta   90.00
_cell.angle_gamma   90.00
#
_symmetry.space_group_name_H-M   'P 1'
#
loop_
_entity.id
_entity.type
_entity.pdbx_description
1 polymer ?
#
loop_
_entity_poly.entity_id
_entity_poly.type
_entity_poly.pdbx_seq_one_letter_code
_entity_poly.pdbx_strand_id
1 'polypeptide(L)'
;MLAGYRANGYVLINSEQSLDQLISLCQGQTNIFVGQSGAGKSTLINRLDPANVRAHAVVSLGAGRGKHTTRETELFTFLNGYLIDSPGFSLLDLDLTPTELSLA
;
A
#
# COMPACT_ATOMS: atom_id res chain seq x y z
N MET A 1 18.65 -5.58 -10.71
CA MET A 1 17.97 -4.66 -9.77
C MET A 1 17.18 -5.42 -8.69
N LEU A 2 16.22 -6.28 -9.05
CA LEU A 2 15.39 -7.03 -8.07
C LEU A 2 16.18 -8.00 -7.17
N ALA A 3 17.28 -8.58 -7.67
CA ALA A 3 18.13 -9.48 -6.89
C ALA A 3 18.72 -8.81 -5.63
N GLY A 4 19.00 -7.51 -5.69
CA GLY A 4 19.51 -6.75 -4.54
C GLY A 4 18.48 -6.67 -3.41
N TYR A 5 17.19 -6.45 -3.71
CA TYR A 5 16.14 -6.44 -2.69
C TYR A 5 16.01 -7.79 -1.98
N ARG A 6 15.98 -8.90 -2.74
CA ARG A 6 15.92 -10.24 -2.13
C ARG A 6 17.14 -10.54 -1.26
N ALA A 7 18.33 -10.17 -1.71
CA ALA A 7 19.57 -10.36 -0.95
C ALA A 7 19.58 -9.58 0.38
N ASN A 8 18.85 -8.47 0.46
CA ASN A 8 18.69 -7.66 1.67
C ASN A 8 17.44 -8.04 2.49
N GLY A 9 16.86 -9.22 2.26
CA GLY A 9 15.78 -9.76 3.09
C GLY A 9 14.36 -9.30 2.72
N TYR A 10 14.18 -8.50 1.66
CA TYR A 10 12.85 -8.11 1.21
C TYR A 10 12.13 -9.26 0.51
N VAL A 11 10.85 -9.43 0.83
CA VAL A 11 9.95 -10.30 0.09
C VAL A 11 9.46 -9.58 -1.16
N LEU A 12 9.74 -10.14 -2.33
CA LEU A 12 9.22 -9.63 -3.60
C LEU A 12 8.07 -10.51 -4.13
N ILE A 13 6.96 -9.86 -4.45
CA ILE A 13 5.77 -10.44 -5.06
C ILE A 13 5.52 -9.73 -6.39
N ASN A 14 5.41 -10.49 -7.47
CA ASN A 14 5.13 -10.02 -8.83
C ASN A 14 3.80 -10.61 -9.34
N SER A 15 3.40 -10.26 -10.57
CA SER A 15 2.17 -10.71 -11.19
C SER A 15 2.13 -12.20 -11.56
N GLU A 16 3.27 -12.90 -11.51
CA GLU A 16 3.35 -14.34 -11.80
C GLU A 16 2.97 -15.17 -10.56
N GLN A 17 3.00 -14.55 -9.38
CA GLN A 17 2.62 -15.16 -8.11
C GLN A 17 1.13 -14.92 -7.83
N SER A 18 0.47 -15.89 -7.20
CA SER A 18 -0.90 -15.69 -6.73
C SER A 18 -0.95 -14.58 -5.67
N LEU A 19 -2.06 -13.84 -5.65
CA LEU A 19 -2.34 -12.87 -4.58
C LEU A 19 -2.46 -13.54 -3.21
N ASP A 20 -2.68 -14.86 -3.15
CA ASP A 20 -2.78 -15.62 -1.90
C ASP A 20 -1.54 -15.46 -1.01
N GLN A 21 -0.35 -15.33 -1.60
CA GLN A 21 0.88 -15.08 -0.85
C GLN A 21 0.83 -13.71 -0.17
N LEU A 22 0.36 -12.68 -0.87
CA LEU A 22 0.23 -11.33 -0.31
C LEU A 22 -0.88 -11.28 0.75
N ILE A 23 -2.01 -11.96 0.51
CA ILE A 23 -3.09 -12.11 1.50
C ILE A 23 -2.56 -12.74 2.78
N SER A 24 -1.79 -13.83 2.66
CA SER A 24 -1.23 -14.55 3.81
C SER A 24 -0.27 -13.68 4.64
N LEU A 25 0.52 -12.82 3.99
CA LEU A 25 1.41 -11.88 4.68
C LEU A 25 0.64 -10.76 5.40
N CYS A 26 -0.46 -10.30 4.81
CA CYS A 26 -1.27 -9.22 5.37
C CYS A 26 -2.25 -9.67 6.46
N GLN A 27 -2.60 -10.96 6.49
CA GLN A 27 -3.68 -11.47 7.34
C GLN A 27 -3.38 -11.28 8.83
N GLY A 28 -4.33 -10.68 9.55
CA GLY A 28 -4.21 -10.38 10.98
C GLY A 28 -3.22 -9.26 11.34
N GLN A 29 -2.63 -8.60 10.34
CA GLN A 29 -1.66 -7.51 10.54
C GLN A 29 -2.31 -6.13 10.40
N THR A 30 -1.61 -5.09 10.85
CA THR A 30 -1.90 -3.70 10.46
C THR A 30 -1.05 -3.36 9.25
N ASN A 31 -1.72 -3.09 8.12
CA ASN A 31 -1.09 -2.91 6.83
C ASN A 31 -1.22 -1.46 6.36
N ILE A 32 -0.22 -0.99 5.62
CA ILE A 32 -0.29 0.27 4.86
C ILE A 32 0.29 0.02 3.47
N PHE A 33 -0.40 0.50 2.43
CA PHE A 33 0.12 0.44 1.07
C PHE A 33 0.71 1.80 0.70
N VAL A 34 2.01 1.83 0.48
CA VAL A 34 2.78 3.06 0.23
C VAL A 34 3.30 3.06 -1.21
N GLY A 35 3.27 4.22 -1.86
CA GLY A 35 3.73 4.37 -3.24
C GLY A 35 3.12 5.59 -3.93
N GLN A 36 3.64 5.92 -5.11
CA GLN A 36 3.25 7.12 -5.85
C GLN A 36 1.74 7.16 -6.14
N SER A 37 1.20 8.37 -6.28
CA SER A 37 -0.17 8.53 -6.80
C SER A 37 -0.28 7.89 -8.20
N GLY A 38 -1.34 7.11 -8.43
CA GLY A 38 -1.53 6.34 -9.67
C GLY A 38 -0.86 4.96 -9.73
N ALA A 39 -0.07 4.55 -8.72
CA ALA A 39 0.62 3.25 -8.70
C ALA A 39 -0.30 2.01 -8.56
N GLY A 40 -1.62 2.19 -8.49
CA GLY A 40 -2.58 1.07 -8.42
C GLY A 40 -2.89 0.54 -7.01
N LYS A 41 -2.51 1.27 -5.94
CA LYS A 41 -2.73 0.88 -4.53
C LYS A 41 -4.19 0.53 -4.22
N SER A 42 -5.13 1.43 -4.52
CA SER A 42 -6.57 1.22 -4.27
C SER A 42 -7.11 0.04 -5.07
N THR A 43 -6.64 -0.14 -6.32
CA THR A 43 -6.98 -1.29 -7.15
C THR A 43 -6.49 -2.59 -6.51
N LEU A 44 -5.28 -2.60 -5.95
CA LEU A 44 -4.72 -3.77 -5.26
C LEU A 44 -5.50 -4.09 -3.98
N ILE A 45 -5.77 -3.09 -3.14
CA ILE A 45 -6.56 -3.25 -1.90
C ILE A 45 -7.92 -3.90 -2.22
N ASN A 46 -8.63 -3.40 -3.23
CA ASN A 46 -9.92 -3.94 -3.64
C ASN A 46 -9.85 -5.38 -4.16
N ARG A 47 -8.70 -5.80 -4.72
CA ARG A 47 -8.47 -7.19 -5.16
C ARG A 47 -8.13 -8.12 -4.00
N LEU A 48 -7.43 -7.62 -2.99
CA LEU A 48 -7.03 -8.41 -1.82
C LEU A 48 -8.20 -8.64 -0.85
N ASP A 49 -9.09 -7.67 -0.72
CA ASP A 49 -10.26 -7.76 0.15
C ASP A 49 -11.57 -7.43 -0.60
N PRO A 50 -12.00 -8.34 -1.50
CA PRO A 50 -13.19 -8.13 -2.32
C PRO A 50 -14.48 -7.98 -1.49
N ALA A 51 -14.50 -8.53 -0.28
CA ALA A 51 -15.66 -8.47 0.62
C ALA A 51 -15.93 -7.05 1.15
N ASN A 52 -14.89 -6.22 1.29
CA ASN A 52 -14.98 -4.88 1.85
C ASN A 52 -14.78 -3.76 0.80
N VAL A 53 -14.87 -4.06 -0.49
CA VAL A 53 -14.67 -3.11 -1.60
C VAL A 53 -15.48 -1.82 -1.44
N ARG A 54 -16.72 -1.89 -0.93
CA ARG A 54 -17.55 -0.70 -0.73
C ARG A 54 -16.98 0.22 0.36
N ALA A 55 -16.50 -0.35 1.47
CA ALA A 55 -15.88 0.42 2.55
C ALA A 55 -14.63 1.14 2.02
N HIS A 56 -13.80 0.42 1.26
CA HIS A 56 -12.59 0.97 0.61
C HIS A 56 -12.90 1.97 -0.50
N ALA A 57 -14.02 1.81 -1.21
CA ALA A 57 -14.46 2.69 -2.29
C ALA A 57 -15.03 4.02 -1.79
N VAL A 58 -15.71 4.08 -0.63
CA VAL A 58 -16.28 5.33 -0.08
C VAL A 58 -15.19 6.39 0.11
N VAL A 59 -14.01 5.99 0.59
CA VAL A 59 -12.84 6.87 0.75
C VAL A 59 -12.28 7.31 -0.60
N SER A 60 -12.34 6.42 -1.60
CA SER A 60 -11.88 6.69 -2.97
C SER A 60 -12.85 7.59 -3.77
N LEU A 61 -14.14 7.65 -3.39
CA LEU A 61 -15.23 8.30 -4.12
C LEU A 61 -15.53 9.75 -3.68
N GLY A 62 -14.94 10.23 -2.58
CA GLY A 62 -15.18 11.59 -2.04
C GLY A 62 -14.68 12.77 -2.89
N ALA A 63 -14.05 12.55 -4.06
CA ALA A 63 -13.46 13.60 -4.88
C ALA A 63 -14.00 13.59 -6.32
N GLY A 64 -15.24 14.06 -6.48
CA GLY A 64 -15.83 14.36 -7.79
C GLY A 64 -15.10 15.50 -8.51
N ARG A 65 -13.99 15.15 -9.18
CA ARG A 65 -13.38 15.77 -10.39
C ARG A 65 -11.96 15.23 -10.52
N GLY A 66 -11.79 14.17 -11.31
CA GLY A 66 -10.53 13.75 -11.94
C GLY A 66 -9.21 14.08 -11.23
N LYS A 67 -9.00 13.59 -10.00
CA LYS A 67 -7.67 13.35 -9.41
C LYS A 67 -7.88 12.52 -8.15
N HIS A 68 -7.62 11.22 -8.25
CA HIS A 68 -7.90 10.25 -7.20
C HIS A 68 -6.89 10.39 -6.05
N THR A 69 -7.30 11.02 -4.94
CA THR A 69 -6.45 11.24 -3.76
C THR A 69 -7.26 11.12 -2.47
N THR A 70 -6.97 10.10 -1.64
CA THR A 70 -7.33 10.04 -0.21
C THR A 70 -6.68 11.25 0.47
N ARG A 71 -7.43 12.19 1.06
CA ARG A 71 -6.86 13.40 1.69
C ARG A 71 -6.60 13.25 3.19
N GLU A 72 -7.30 12.33 3.82
CA GLU A 72 -7.18 12.00 5.24
C GLU A 72 -6.66 10.57 5.38
N THR A 73 -5.94 10.28 6.47
CA THR A 73 -5.52 8.91 6.78
C THR A 73 -6.62 8.23 7.57
N GLU A 74 -7.14 7.11 7.08
CA GLU A 74 -8.24 6.36 7.72
C GLU A 74 -7.83 4.90 8.01
N LEU A 75 -8.46 4.28 9.02
CA LEU A 75 -8.18 2.91 9.45
C LEU A 75 -9.41 2.03 9.24
N PHE A 76 -9.25 0.92 8.53
CA PHE A 76 -10.32 -0.04 8.22
C PHE A 76 -9.97 -1.44 8.70
N THR A 77 -10.98 -2.27 8.91
CA THR A 77 -10.77 -3.72 9.01
C THR A 77 -10.34 -4.26 7.65
N PHE A 78 -9.31 -5.10 7.63
CA PHE A 78 -8.75 -5.67 6.41
C PHE A 78 -8.09 -7.01 6.72
N LEU A 79 -8.53 -8.09 6.05
CA LEU A 79 -7.96 -9.44 6.19
C LEU A 79 -7.78 -9.87 7.67
N ASN A 80 -8.82 -9.73 8.51
CA ASN A 80 -8.78 -10.01 9.96
C ASN A 80 -7.79 -9.16 10.78
N GLY A 81 -7.24 -8.09 10.19
CA GLY A 81 -6.44 -7.07 10.86
C GLY A 81 -6.92 -5.69 10.43
N TYR A 82 -5.98 -4.80 10.12
CA TYR A 82 -6.29 -3.42 9.75
C TYR A 82 -5.57 -2.96 8.48
N LEU A 83 -6.16 -1.99 7.81
CA LEU A 83 -5.58 -1.24 6.70
C LEU A 83 -5.61 0.24 7.04
N ILE A 84 -4.44 0.87 7.00
CA ILE A 84 -4.28 2.31 6.99
C ILE A 84 -4.35 2.75 5.51
N ASP A 85 -5.42 3.43 5.11
CA ASP A 85 -5.46 4.09 3.81
C ASP A 85 -4.83 5.47 3.93
N SER A 86 -3.82 5.73 3.11
CA SER A 86 -3.08 6.99 3.10
C SER A 86 -2.94 7.51 1.67
N PRO A 87 -2.94 8.84 1.45
CA PRO A 87 -2.57 9.41 0.16
C PRO A 87 -1.24 8.85 -0.36
N GLY A 88 -1.19 8.59 -1.66
CA GLY A 88 0.11 8.39 -2.32
C GLY A 88 0.91 9.69 -2.34
N PHE A 89 2.24 9.59 -2.27
CA PHE A 89 3.13 10.74 -2.45
C PHE A 89 3.36 11.05 -3.93
N SER A 90 3.66 12.31 -4.27
CA SER A 90 4.12 12.69 -5.62
C SER A 90 5.63 12.65 -5.73
N LEU A 91 6.31 13.01 -4.65
CA LEU A 91 7.76 12.98 -4.48
C LEU A 91 8.04 12.39 -3.11
N LEU A 92 8.99 11.48 -3.03
CA LEU A 92 9.53 11.03 -1.75
C LEU A 92 10.69 11.96 -1.42
N ASP A 93 10.52 12.78 -0.39
CA ASP A 93 11.60 13.57 0.17
C ASP A 93 12.05 12.90 1.46
N LEU A 94 13.33 12.56 1.54
CA LEU A 94 13.93 11.96 2.71
C LEU A 94 14.77 13.04 3.37
N ASP A 95 14.22 13.66 4.41
CA ASP A 95 14.93 14.61 5.26
C ASP A 95 15.89 13.85 6.18
N LEU A 96 16.89 13.21 5.57
CA LEU A 96 17.91 12.41 6.24
C LEU A 96 19.28 12.87 5.77
N THR A 97 20.20 13.02 6.72
CA THR A 97 21.62 13.20 6.42
C THR A 97 22.20 11.93 5.79
N PRO A 98 23.32 12.02 5.05
CA PRO A 98 24.00 10.83 4.51
C PRO A 98 24.36 9.79 5.58
N THR A 99 24.67 10.26 6.79
CA THR A 99 24.97 9.38 7.92
C THR A 99 23.73 8.63 8.39
N GLU A 100 22.59 9.32 8.58
CA GLU A 100 21.32 8.66 8.94
C GLU A 100 20.85 7.68 7.86
N LEU A 101 21.00 8.05 6.59
CA LEU A 101 20.66 7.18 5.47
C LEU A 101 21.52 5.90 5.45
N SER A 102 22.78 5.96 5.88
CA SER A 102 23.67 4.79 5.93
C SER A 102 23.34 3.80 7.05
N LEU A 103 22.54 4.24 8.04
CA LEU A 103 22.12 3.44 9.19
C LEU A 103 20.70 2.86 9.04
N ALA A 104 19.95 3.33 8.05
CA ALA A 104 18.60 2.88 7.71
C ALA A 104 18.64 1.63 6.83
#